data_AF-A0A286T5X6-F1
#
_entry.id   AF-A0A286T5X6-F1
#
_cell.length_a   1.000
_cell.length_b   1.000
_cell.length_c   1.000
_cell.angle_alpha   90.00
_cell.angle_beta   90.00
_cell.angle_gamma   90.00
#
_symmetry.space_group_name_H-M   'P 1'
#
loop_
_entity.id
_entity.type
_entity.pdbx_description
1 polymer ?
#
loop_
_entity_poly.entity_id
_entity_poly.type
_entity_poly.pdbx_seq_one_letter_code
_entity_poly.pdbx_strand_id
1 'polypeptide(L)'
;WRVSDGSTNHLLTADLMINDFPNSSVINNDPKVIVGQVHGHQIKQALIKLQWEGSNKPIRAIINDTFLTNDQTCNSCNPFSLELGTVKAGVPWSYEIEVNQTGIRIKAAGTERSLGWGKSTSWNGQTYTLDPDWKSDANSF
;
A
#
# COMPACT_ATOMS: atom_id res chain seq x y z
N TRP A 1 -0.30 -7.04 10.89
CA TRP A 1 -1.33 -7.33 9.89
C TRP A 1 -1.20 -8.83 9.61
N ARG A 2 -2.19 -9.63 9.97
CA ARG A 2 -2.22 -11.07 9.66
C ARG A 2 -3.66 -11.51 9.81
N VAL A 3 -4.14 -12.44 9.01
CA VAL A 3 -5.44 -13.08 9.26
C VAL A 3 -5.17 -14.23 10.23
N SER A 4 -5.96 -14.40 11.28
CA SER A 4 -5.84 -15.52 12.21
C SER A 4 -6.34 -16.85 11.61
N ASP A 5 -5.81 -17.23 10.44
CA ASP A 5 -6.17 -18.42 9.66
C ASP A 5 -5.09 -19.52 9.68
N GLY A 6 -4.02 -19.32 10.45
CA GLY A 6 -2.87 -20.23 10.52
C GLY A 6 -1.85 -20.08 9.38
N SER A 7 -2.15 -19.30 8.34
CA SER A 7 -1.22 -18.95 7.26
C SER A 7 -0.31 -17.80 7.66
N THR A 8 0.91 -17.78 7.12
CA THR A 8 1.85 -16.66 7.26
C THR A 8 2.09 -15.95 5.93
N ASN A 9 1.30 -16.30 4.91
CA ASN A 9 1.26 -15.65 3.61
C ASN A 9 -0.19 -15.29 3.30
N HIS A 10 -0.43 -14.03 3.00
CA HIS A 10 -1.74 -13.57 2.54
C HIS A 10 -1.59 -12.77 1.26
N LEU A 11 -2.44 -13.09 0.29
CA LEU A 11 -2.46 -12.50 -1.03
C LEU A 11 -3.83 -11.87 -1.27
N LEU A 12 -3.85 -10.58 -1.54
CA LEU A 12 -5.00 -9.87 -2.10
C LEU A 12 -4.79 -9.69 -3.60
N THR A 13 -5.67 -10.27 -4.41
CA THR A 13 -5.73 -10.06 -5.86
C THR A 13 -7.03 -9.37 -6.21
N ALA A 14 -6.97 -8.41 -7.14
CA ALA A 14 -8.17 -7.79 -7.68
C ALA A 14 -8.02 -7.51 -9.18
N ASP A 15 -9.10 -7.76 -9.91
CA ASP A 15 -9.33 -7.28 -11.26
C ASP A 15 -10.35 -6.14 -11.19
N LEU A 16 -10.01 -4.96 -11.69
CA LEU A 16 -10.86 -3.79 -11.56
C LEU A 16 -10.74 -2.81 -12.72
N MET A 17 -11.63 -1.84 -12.75
CA MET A 17 -11.63 -0.72 -13.69
C MET A 17 -12.07 0.55 -12.96
N ILE A 18 -11.40 1.66 -13.26
CA ILE A 18 -11.78 2.97 -12.72
C ILE A 18 -12.74 3.61 -13.71
N ASN A 19 -14.03 3.64 -13.37
CA ASN A 19 -15.09 4.17 -14.23
C ASN A 19 -15.26 5.67 -14.04
N ASP A 20 -15.45 6.08 -12.78
CA ASP A 20 -15.69 7.46 -12.40
C ASP A 20 -14.74 7.86 -11.28
N PHE A 21 -14.34 9.13 -11.28
CA PHE A 21 -13.42 9.71 -10.32
C PHE A 21 -13.64 11.24 -10.26
N PRO A 22 -13.24 11.91 -9.17
CA PRO A 22 -13.39 13.35 -9.05
C PRO A 22 -12.73 14.09 -10.23
N ASN A 23 -13.49 14.97 -10.88
CA ASN A 23 -13.00 15.76 -12.00
C ASN A 23 -11.92 16.76 -11.50
N SER A 24 -10.73 16.71 -12.09
CA SER A 24 -9.60 17.54 -11.70
C SER A 24 -9.87 19.04 -11.82
N SER A 25 -10.74 19.46 -12.74
CA SER A 25 -11.16 20.87 -12.85
C SER A 25 -12.08 21.33 -11.71
N VAL A 26 -12.75 20.39 -11.03
CA VAL A 26 -13.62 20.68 -9.89
C VAL A 26 -12.81 20.71 -8.59
N ILE A 27 -11.89 19.77 -8.44
CA ILE A 27 -11.06 19.65 -7.22
C ILE A 27 -9.75 20.45 -7.28
N ASN A 28 -9.46 21.10 -8.41
CA ASN A 28 -8.22 21.83 -8.69
C ASN A 28 -6.95 21.01 -8.38
N ASN A 29 -6.99 19.70 -8.62
CA ASN A 29 -5.92 18.76 -8.33
C ASN A 29 -6.13 17.47 -9.11
N ASP A 30 -5.14 16.59 -9.11
CA ASP A 30 -5.34 15.22 -9.59
C ASP A 30 -6.26 14.44 -8.63
N PRO A 31 -7.11 13.53 -9.15
CA PRO A 31 -7.91 12.66 -8.30
C PRO A 31 -6.99 11.82 -7.41
N LYS A 32 -7.49 11.36 -6.27
CA LYS A 32 -6.77 10.41 -5.40
C LYS A 32 -7.74 9.32 -4.99
N VAL A 33 -7.57 8.12 -5.56
CA VAL A 33 -8.46 6.99 -5.34
C VAL A 33 -7.68 5.84 -4.73
N ILE A 34 -8.04 5.43 -3.52
CA ILE A 34 -7.48 4.23 -2.89
C ILE A 34 -8.22 3.02 -3.44
N VAL A 35 -7.49 2.14 -4.13
CA VAL A 35 -8.07 0.96 -4.81
C VAL A 35 -7.82 -0.35 -4.08
N GLY A 36 -6.89 -0.35 -3.12
CA GLY A 36 -6.59 -1.50 -2.28
C GLY A 36 -5.77 -1.09 -1.07
N GLN A 37 -5.88 -1.84 0.02
CA GLN A 37 -5.12 -1.58 1.23
C GLN A 37 -4.91 -2.85 2.06
N VAL A 38 -3.84 -2.85 2.85
CA VAL A 38 -3.65 -3.78 3.97
C VAL A 38 -3.58 -2.96 5.23
N HIS A 39 -4.47 -3.25 6.18
CA HIS A 39 -4.63 -2.48 7.40
C HIS A 39 -4.60 -3.43 8.59
N GLY A 40 -3.79 -3.11 9.61
CA GLY A 40 -3.74 -3.90 10.83
C GLY A 40 -4.94 -3.64 11.73
N HIS A 41 -5.28 -4.60 12.58
CA HIS A 41 -6.26 -4.39 13.64
C HIS A 41 -5.68 -3.43 14.70
N GLN A 42 -6.49 -2.50 15.22
CA GLN A 42 -6.10 -1.51 16.24
C GLN A 42 -4.84 -0.70 15.90
N ILE A 43 -4.60 -0.45 14.62
CA ILE A 43 -3.53 0.42 14.14
C ILE A 43 -4.19 1.50 13.30
N LYS A 44 -3.91 2.77 13.56
CA LYS A 44 -4.64 3.88 12.91
C LYS A 44 -4.35 4.02 11.41
N GLN A 45 -3.16 3.61 10.96
CA GLN A 45 -2.70 3.71 9.59
C GLN A 45 -2.62 2.34 8.91
N ALA A 46 -2.92 2.31 7.62
CA ALA A 46 -2.68 1.14 6.80
C ALA A 46 -1.18 0.85 6.70
N LEU A 47 -0.80 -0.43 6.64
CA LEU A 47 0.55 -0.82 6.24
C LEU A 47 0.84 -0.30 4.83
N ILE A 48 -0.08 -0.56 3.91
CA ILE A 48 0.02 -0.16 2.50
C ILE A 48 -1.34 0.27 1.96
N LYS A 49 -1.33 1.30 1.11
CA LYS A 49 -2.44 1.71 0.25
C LYS A 49 -1.97 1.77 -1.20
N LEU A 50 -2.72 1.20 -2.12
CA LEU A 50 -2.56 1.44 -3.55
C LEU A 50 -3.44 2.62 -3.95
N GLN A 51 -2.84 3.64 -4.54
CA GLN A 51 -3.50 4.88 -4.93
C GLN A 51 -3.34 5.13 -6.44
N TRP A 52 -4.46 5.36 -7.12
CA TRP A 52 -4.49 5.90 -8.49
C TRP A 52 -4.71 7.41 -8.47
N GLU A 53 -3.98 8.14 -9.31
CA GLU A 53 -3.99 9.61 -9.33
C GLU A 53 -4.18 10.20 -10.73
N GLY A 54 -5.06 9.60 -11.52
CA GLY A 54 -5.28 10.01 -12.90
C GLY A 54 -4.48 9.19 -13.89
N SER A 55 -4.94 9.22 -15.14
CA SER A 55 -4.45 8.36 -16.23
C SER A 55 -2.99 8.57 -16.62
N ASN A 56 -2.37 9.67 -16.18
CA ASN A 56 -1.00 10.06 -16.57
C ASN A 56 0.02 9.87 -15.44
N LYS A 57 -0.40 9.33 -14.29
CA LYS A 57 0.48 9.08 -13.14
C LYS A 57 0.61 7.60 -12.86
N PRO A 58 1.78 7.14 -12.38
CA PRO A 58 1.91 5.77 -11.90
C PRO A 58 0.98 5.54 -10.71
N ILE A 59 0.46 4.33 -10.59
CA ILE A 59 -0.11 3.87 -9.32
C ILE A 59 0.99 3.98 -8.26
N ARG A 60 0.65 4.54 -7.11
CA ARG A 60 1.56 4.60 -5.96
C ARG A 60 1.15 3.59 -4.90
N ALA A 61 2.11 2.78 -4.47
CA ALA A 61 2.03 2.09 -3.19
C ALA A 61 2.51 3.03 -2.10
N ILE A 62 1.60 3.54 -1.27
CA ILE A 62 1.93 4.37 -0.10
C ILE A 62 2.07 3.43 1.09
N ILE A 63 3.24 3.40 1.70
CA ILE A 63 3.62 2.44 2.75
C ILE A 63 4.01 3.22 4.00
N ASN A 64 3.53 2.77 5.16
CA ASN A 64 4.01 3.26 6.46
C ASN A 64 5.15 2.37 6.95
N ASP A 65 6.28 2.98 7.31
CA ASP A 65 7.47 2.29 7.78
C ASP A 65 7.24 1.55 9.12
N THR A 66 6.57 2.19 10.08
CA THR A 66 6.26 1.67 11.41
C THR A 66 4.82 2.01 11.83
N PHE A 67 4.46 1.69 13.07
CA PHE A 67 3.13 1.93 13.62
C PHE A 67 3.06 2.08 15.14
N LEU A 68 1.90 2.54 15.61
CA LEU A 68 1.50 2.46 17.01
C LEU A 68 0.22 1.63 17.09
N THR A 69 0.09 0.87 18.17
CA THR A 69 -1.09 0.07 18.49
C THR A 69 -2.17 0.91 19.19
N ASN A 70 -3.33 0.30 19.43
CA ASN A 70 -4.48 0.92 20.10
C ASN A 70 -5.00 2.18 19.39
N ASP A 71 -4.96 2.19 18.05
CA ASP A 71 -5.44 3.28 17.20
C ASP A 71 -4.84 4.66 17.53
N GLN A 72 -3.64 4.67 18.12
CA GLN A 72 -2.93 5.90 18.46
C GLN A 72 -2.41 6.60 17.20
N THR A 73 -2.40 7.93 17.24
CA THR A 73 -1.76 8.72 16.18
C THR A 73 -0.25 8.52 16.24
N CYS A 74 0.33 7.99 15.18
CA CYS A 74 1.77 7.81 15.08
C CYS A 74 2.45 9.01 14.40
N ASN A 75 2.99 9.92 15.22
CA ASN A 75 3.70 11.11 14.71
C ASN A 75 5.13 10.81 14.24
N SER A 76 5.69 9.65 14.63
CA SER A 76 7.03 9.19 14.22
C SER A 76 7.01 8.23 13.03
N CYS A 77 5.82 7.86 12.53
CA CYS A 77 5.67 7.04 11.35
C CYS A 77 5.88 7.87 10.11
N ASN A 78 6.77 7.42 9.23
CA ASN A 78 7.14 8.11 8.02
C ASN A 78 6.59 7.35 6.81
N PRO A 79 5.49 7.82 6.21
CA PRO A 79 5.00 7.22 4.99
C PRO A 79 5.94 7.55 3.82
N PHE A 80 6.18 6.56 2.97
CA PHE A 80 6.87 6.73 1.70
C PHE A 80 6.06 6.10 0.58
N SER A 81 6.45 6.35 -0.67
CA SER A 81 5.74 5.77 -1.82
C SER A 81 6.66 5.04 -2.78
N LEU A 82 6.16 3.97 -3.38
CA LEU A 82 6.78 3.31 -4.52
C LEU A 82 5.90 3.51 -5.75
N GLU A 83 6.52 3.88 -6.85
CA GLU A 83 5.85 3.99 -8.15
C GLU A 83 5.77 2.62 -8.83
N LEU A 84 4.57 2.30 -9.31
CA LEU A 84 4.25 1.10 -10.07
C LEU A 84 3.96 1.48 -11.53
N GLY A 85 3.15 0.70 -12.25
CA GLY A 85 2.74 1.05 -13.62
C GLY A 85 1.64 2.10 -13.67
N THR A 86 1.35 2.59 -14.87
CA THR A 86 0.30 3.58 -15.14
C THR A 86 -0.92 2.90 -15.72
N VAL A 87 -2.11 3.36 -15.33
CA VAL A 87 -3.39 2.84 -15.82
C VAL A 87 -4.29 3.99 -16.24
N LYS A 88 -4.93 3.86 -17.41
CA LYS A 88 -5.94 4.81 -17.88
C LYS A 88 -7.31 4.47 -17.28
N ALA A 89 -8.11 5.48 -16.96
CA ALA A 89 -9.52 5.27 -16.64
C ALA A 89 -10.25 4.53 -17.78
N GLY A 90 -11.24 3.71 -17.43
CA GLY A 90 -12.00 2.88 -18.37
C GLY A 90 -11.22 1.69 -18.96
N VAL A 91 -9.98 1.43 -18.51
CA VAL A 91 -9.20 0.25 -18.92
C VAL A 91 -9.18 -0.77 -17.78
N PRO A 92 -9.60 -2.02 -18.01
CA PRO A 92 -9.47 -3.09 -17.04
C PRO A 92 -8.00 -3.37 -16.72
N TRP A 93 -7.70 -3.61 -15.45
CA TRP A 93 -6.36 -3.91 -14.97
C TRP A 93 -6.42 -4.72 -13.68
N SER A 94 -5.28 -5.23 -13.25
CA SER A 94 -5.17 -6.04 -12.05
C SER A 94 -4.03 -5.61 -11.14
N TYR A 95 -4.19 -5.94 -9.86
CA TYR A 95 -3.12 -5.83 -8.88
C TYR A 95 -3.06 -7.04 -7.95
N GLU A 96 -1.88 -7.22 -7.36
CA GLU A 96 -1.60 -8.15 -6.27
C GLU A 96 -0.90 -7.39 -5.14
N ILE A 97 -1.36 -7.62 -3.90
CA ILE A 97 -0.62 -7.27 -2.68
C ILE A 97 -0.43 -8.57 -1.92
N GLU A 98 0.80 -9.07 -1.94
CA GLU A 98 1.22 -10.22 -1.15
C GLU A 98 2.02 -9.71 0.04
N VAL A 99 1.67 -10.21 1.22
CA VAL A 99 2.46 -9.90 2.40
C VAL A 99 2.68 -11.17 3.21
N ASN A 100 3.93 -11.41 3.60
CA ASN A 100 4.36 -12.68 4.18
C ASN A 100 5.50 -12.50 5.18
N GLN A 101 6.09 -13.60 5.66
CA GLN A 101 7.18 -13.56 6.65
C GLN A 101 8.44 -12.81 6.22
N THR A 102 8.64 -12.62 4.90
CA THR A 102 9.83 -11.95 4.35
C THR A 102 9.60 -10.47 4.08
N GLY A 103 8.38 -10.08 3.73
CA GLY A 103 8.09 -8.72 3.33
C GLY A 103 6.75 -8.51 2.67
N ILE A 104 6.67 -7.44 1.90
CA ILE A 104 5.56 -7.05 1.02
C ILE A 104 6.05 -7.24 -0.43
N ARG A 105 5.26 -7.89 -1.27
CA ARG A 105 5.39 -7.90 -2.73
C ARG A 105 4.13 -7.27 -3.33
N ILE A 106 4.33 -6.34 -4.26
CA ILE A 106 3.26 -5.55 -4.87
C ILE A 106 3.42 -5.63 -6.37
N LYS A 107 2.36 -6.00 -7.06
CA LYS A 107 2.30 -5.95 -8.53
C LYS A 107 1.09 -5.14 -8.93
N ALA A 108 1.28 -4.10 -9.73
CA ALA A 108 0.19 -3.33 -10.28
C ALA A 108 0.56 -2.81 -11.66
N ALA A 109 -0.37 -2.94 -12.61
CA ALA A 109 -0.23 -2.38 -13.95
C ALA A 109 1.08 -2.80 -14.65
N GLY A 110 1.45 -4.08 -14.50
CA GLY A 110 2.65 -4.66 -15.12
C GLY A 110 3.97 -4.39 -14.38
N THR A 111 3.98 -3.59 -13.33
CA THR A 111 5.19 -3.30 -12.53
C THR A 111 5.13 -4.04 -11.20
N GLU A 112 6.26 -4.65 -10.81
CA GLU A 112 6.43 -5.31 -9.51
C GLU A 112 7.45 -4.58 -8.63
N ARG A 113 7.19 -4.57 -7.32
CA ARG A 113 8.07 -4.05 -6.26
C ARG A 113 8.02 -4.97 -5.04
N SER A 114 9.13 -5.08 -4.34
CA SER A 114 9.21 -5.84 -3.10
C SER A 114 9.97 -5.08 -2.02
N LEU A 115 9.52 -5.22 -0.77
CA LEU A 115 10.14 -4.64 0.42
C LEU A 115 10.30 -5.72 1.47
N GLY A 116 11.48 -5.83 2.06
CA GLY A 116 11.73 -6.78 3.15
C GLY A 116 11.57 -6.15 4.52
N TRP A 117 11.10 -6.92 5.50
CA TRP A 117 11.10 -6.49 6.90
C TRP A 117 12.52 -6.24 7.40
N GLY A 118 12.72 -5.15 8.13
CA GLY A 118 14.01 -4.73 8.68
C GLY A 118 15.05 -4.33 7.62
N LYS A 119 14.67 -4.30 6.33
CA LYS A 119 15.55 -3.86 5.25
C LYS A 119 15.29 -2.40 4.92
N SER A 120 16.38 -1.66 4.78
CA SER A 120 16.31 -0.28 4.34
C SER A 120 15.96 -0.18 2.85
N THR A 121 15.19 0.84 2.51
CA THR A 121 14.89 1.26 1.14
C THR A 121 15.03 2.78 1.06
N SER A 122 15.33 3.30 -0.12
CA SER A 122 15.49 4.74 -0.32
C SER A 122 14.37 5.28 -1.20
N TRP A 123 13.76 6.37 -0.75
CA TRP A 123 12.77 7.10 -1.52
C TRP A 123 12.98 8.60 -1.33
N ASN A 124 12.98 9.35 -2.44
CA ASN A 124 13.19 10.80 -2.45
C ASN A 124 14.43 11.27 -1.64
N GLY A 125 15.53 10.51 -1.72
CA GLY A 125 16.77 10.81 -1.00
C GLY A 125 16.76 10.51 0.50
N GLN A 126 15.66 9.97 1.04
CA GLN A 126 15.54 9.54 2.43
C GLN A 126 15.55 8.02 2.53
N THR A 127 16.02 7.50 3.66
CA THR A 127 16.07 6.07 3.95
C THR A 127 14.93 5.71 4.91
N TYR A 128 14.22 4.64 4.56
CA TYR A 128 13.11 4.08 5.32
C TYR A 128 13.43 2.63 5.64
N THR A 129 13.07 2.16 6.82
CA THR A 129 13.20 0.75 7.19
C THR A 129 11.84 0.25 7.65
N LEU A 130 11.36 -0.81 7.00
CA LEU A 130 10.05 -1.36 7.31
C LEU A 130 10.10 -2.18 8.59
N ASP A 131 9.32 -1.79 9.58
CA ASP A 131 9.30 -2.39 10.91
C ASP A 131 8.92 -3.89 10.84
N PRO A 132 9.76 -4.81 11.34
CA PRO A 132 9.40 -6.23 11.41
C PRO A 132 8.15 -6.51 12.23
N ASP A 133 7.78 -5.65 13.18
CA ASP A 133 6.62 -5.86 14.05
C ASP A 133 5.30 -5.82 13.28
N TRP A 134 5.29 -5.30 12.05
CA TRP A 134 4.12 -5.40 11.17
C TRP A 134 3.64 -6.85 10.96
N LYS A 135 4.55 -7.83 11.04
CA LYS A 135 4.23 -9.27 10.90
C LYS A 135 3.81 -9.94 12.22
N SER A 136 3.83 -9.22 13.34
CA SER A 136 3.45 -9.76 14.65
C SER A 136 1.99 -10.20 14.67
N ASP A 137 1.74 -11.34 15.32
CA ASP A 137 0.40 -11.90 15.53
C ASP A 137 -0.47 -10.99 16.39
N ALA A 138 0.12 -10.11 17.22
CA ALA A 138 -0.63 -9.11 17.97
C ALA A 138 -1.36 -8.09 17.06
N ASN A 139 -0.94 -7.97 15.80
CA ASN A 139 -1.52 -7.08 14.81
C ASN A 139 -2.45 -7.82 13.83
N SER A 140 -2.87 -9.03 14.20
CA SER A 140 -3.78 -9.86 13.43
C SER A 140 -5.25 -9.52 13.72
N PHE A 141 -6.13 -9.98 12.83
CA PHE A 141 -7.58 -9.95 13.00
C PHE A 141 -8.14 -11.37 13.06
#